data_AF-A0A843G9S5-F1
#
_entry.id   AF-A0A843G9S5-F1
#
_cell.length_a   1.000
_cell.length_b   1.000
_cell.length_c   1.000
_cell.angle_alpha   90.00
_cell.angle_beta   90.00
_cell.angle_gamma   90.00
#
_symmetry.space_group_name_H-M   'P 1'
#
loop_
_entity.id
_entity.type
_entity.pdbx_description
1 polymer ?
#
loop_
_entity_poly.entity_id
_entity_poly.type
_entity_poly.pdbx_seq_one_letter_code
_entity_poly.pdbx_strand_id
1 'polypeptide(L)'
;AFYDYNYSIAVNTIEQFVWHDFCDEYIEAVKYRLYNDDISDESRIAAKYTLRTVIEDTLKLLAPIAPFFAEEVYQYFGHEGSIHNELWPEIDPKLDSTQVEEDGDLAIELIGEVRRFKSASKIPLNADVESATVYLNEKTEDLKDVFEYFADDIKGTLKIQNFQVTTGKPEVHEKVIEIEPDMSKIGPTFKKNAGQVIGFIKSTAPDEIAKQLAENGEIAIADGVITEDFLKMKKEIVGASGKKVDILQSEKLGVIVEVIR
;
A
#
# COMPACT_ATOMS: atom_id res chain seq x y z
N ALA A 1 2.35 -24.88 -26.54
CA ALA A 1 1.12 -25.45 -25.96
C ALA A 1 0.09 -25.83 -27.04
N PHE A 2 -0.58 -24.87 -27.71
CA PHE A 2 -1.51 -25.19 -28.81
C PHE A 2 -0.85 -25.91 -29.99
N TYR A 3 0.33 -25.44 -30.43
CA TYR A 3 1.13 -26.10 -31.47
C TYR A 3 1.51 -27.55 -31.15
N ASP A 4 1.69 -27.86 -29.86
CA ASP A 4 2.10 -29.18 -29.37
C ASP A 4 0.91 -30.05 -28.95
N TYR A 5 -0.32 -29.61 -29.23
CA TYR A 5 -1.58 -30.28 -28.83
C TYR A 5 -1.74 -30.45 -27.31
N ASN A 6 -1.03 -29.65 -26.51
CA ASN A 6 -1.11 -29.70 -25.06
C ASN A 6 -2.16 -28.72 -24.53
N TYR A 7 -3.44 -29.07 -24.75
CA TYR A 7 -4.58 -28.22 -24.39
C TYR A 7 -4.72 -28.00 -22.88
N SER A 8 -4.35 -28.99 -22.06
CA SER A 8 -4.39 -28.82 -20.60
C SER A 8 -3.44 -27.72 -20.15
N ILE A 9 -2.20 -27.69 -20.67
CA ILE A 9 -1.27 -26.60 -20.37
C ILE A 9 -1.81 -25.27 -20.92
N ALA A 10 -2.33 -25.25 -22.16
CA ALA A 10 -2.85 -24.02 -22.76
C ALA A 10 -3.96 -23.39 -21.90
N VAL A 11 -4.95 -24.18 -21.48
CA VAL A 11 -6.06 -23.71 -20.64
C VAL A 11 -5.56 -23.22 -19.29
N ASN A 12 -4.70 -23.99 -18.63
CA ASN A 12 -4.17 -23.60 -17.32
C ASN A 12 -3.36 -22.30 -17.41
N THR A 13 -2.54 -22.11 -18.45
CA THR A 13 -1.77 -20.87 -18.64
C THR A 13 -2.67 -19.67 -18.87
N ILE A 14 -3.71 -19.80 -19.71
CA ILE A 14 -4.68 -18.72 -19.93
C ILE A 14 -5.41 -18.39 -18.63
N GLU A 15 -5.88 -19.39 -17.89
CA GLU A 15 -6.58 -19.20 -16.63
C GLU A 15 -5.70 -18.46 -15.60
N GLN A 16 -4.44 -18.88 -15.44
CA GLN A 16 -3.50 -18.24 -14.51
C GLN A 16 -3.26 -16.77 -14.88
N PHE A 17 -3.02 -16.48 -16.16
CA PHE A 17 -2.86 -15.11 -16.64
C PHE A 17 -4.11 -14.26 -16.39
N VAL A 18 -5.29 -14.77 -16.76
CA VAL A 18 -6.55 -14.02 -16.60
C VAL A 18 -6.81 -13.73 -15.12
N TRP A 19 -6.60 -14.71 -14.25
CA TRP A 19 -6.94 -14.57 -12.84
C TRP A 19 -5.94 -13.69 -12.10
N HIS A 20 -4.65 -14.02 -12.20
CA HIS A 20 -3.64 -13.41 -11.34
C HIS A 20 -3.06 -12.15 -11.96
N ASP A 21 -2.65 -12.18 -13.23
CA ASP A 21 -1.99 -11.02 -13.83
C ASP A 21 -3.01 -9.96 -14.27
N PHE A 22 -4.10 -10.40 -14.91
CA PHE A 22 -5.08 -9.47 -15.46
C PHE A 22 -6.12 -9.01 -14.42
N CYS A 23 -6.78 -9.93 -13.71
CA CYS A 23 -7.85 -9.57 -12.76
C CYS A 23 -7.31 -9.03 -11.43
N ASP A 24 -6.46 -9.80 -10.73
CA ASP A 24 -5.99 -9.42 -9.39
C ASP A 24 -5.07 -8.19 -9.44
N GLU A 25 -4.23 -8.09 -10.47
CA GLU A 25 -3.24 -7.00 -10.59
C GLU A 25 -3.66 -5.90 -11.58
N TYR A 26 -3.67 -6.16 -12.89
CA TYR A 26 -3.81 -5.09 -13.89
C TYR A 26 -5.15 -4.32 -13.78
N ILE A 27 -6.28 -5.02 -13.68
CA ILE A 27 -7.60 -4.39 -13.53
C ILE A 27 -7.62 -3.51 -12.28
N GLU A 28 -7.12 -4.01 -11.15
CA GLU A 28 -7.05 -3.22 -9.92
C GLU A 28 -6.17 -1.98 -10.07
N ALA A 29 -5.02 -2.12 -10.74
CA ALA A 29 -4.06 -1.04 -10.98
C ALA A 29 -4.64 0.09 -11.82
N VAL A 30 -5.51 -0.20 -12.80
CA VAL A 30 -6.07 0.82 -13.70
C VAL A 30 -7.45 1.35 -13.29
N LYS A 31 -8.09 0.81 -12.25
CA LYS A 31 -9.41 1.26 -11.77
C LYS A 31 -9.48 2.76 -11.52
N TYR A 32 -8.42 3.34 -10.95
CA TYR A 32 -8.40 4.78 -10.67
C TYR A 32 -8.48 5.60 -11.97
N ARG A 33 -7.92 5.12 -13.09
CA ARG A 33 -7.99 5.77 -14.40
C ARG A 33 -9.41 5.76 -14.98
N LEU A 34 -10.20 4.74 -14.63
CA LEU A 34 -11.55 4.56 -15.15
C LEU A 34 -12.61 5.34 -14.37
N TYR A 35 -12.47 5.40 -13.04
CA TYR A 35 -13.51 5.90 -12.14
C TYR A 35 -13.23 7.29 -11.55
N ASN A 36 -12.04 7.83 -11.72
CA ASN A 36 -11.72 9.17 -11.22
C ASN A 36 -11.95 10.21 -12.33
N ASP A 37 -12.77 11.22 -12.02
CA ASP A 37 -13.09 12.32 -12.93
C ASP A 37 -11.90 13.29 -13.09
N ASP A 38 -10.98 13.33 -12.12
CA ASP A 38 -9.79 14.20 -12.15
C ASP A 38 -8.66 13.65 -13.06
N ILE A 39 -8.82 12.43 -13.59
CA ILE A 39 -7.86 11.81 -14.51
C ILE A 39 -8.12 12.28 -15.94
N SER A 40 -7.04 12.53 -16.68
CA SER A 40 -7.13 12.97 -18.08
C SER A 40 -7.87 11.97 -18.95
N ASP A 41 -8.59 12.49 -19.93
CA ASP A 41 -9.32 11.65 -20.89
C ASP A 41 -8.36 10.73 -21.65
N GLU A 42 -7.15 11.17 -21.95
CA GLU A 42 -6.13 10.34 -22.61
C GLU A 42 -5.74 9.13 -21.77
N SER A 43 -5.55 9.30 -20.46
CA SER A 43 -5.21 8.19 -19.55
C SER A 43 -6.36 7.19 -19.45
N ARG A 44 -7.60 7.69 -19.38
CA ARG A 44 -8.81 6.85 -19.37
C ARG A 44 -8.98 6.08 -20.68
N ILE A 45 -8.72 6.73 -21.82
CA ILE A 45 -8.76 6.09 -23.14
C ILE A 45 -7.68 5.02 -23.26
N ALA A 46 -6.45 5.31 -22.82
CA ALA A 46 -5.35 4.35 -22.84
C ALA A 46 -5.68 3.09 -22.01
N ALA A 47 -6.20 3.26 -20.79
CA ALA A 47 -6.62 2.13 -19.95
C ALA A 47 -7.73 1.29 -20.62
N LYS A 48 -8.75 1.94 -21.20
CA LYS A 48 -9.83 1.26 -21.92
C LYS A 48 -9.31 0.51 -23.16
N TYR A 49 -8.37 1.10 -23.88
CA TYR A 49 -7.74 0.47 -25.03
C TYR A 49 -7.03 -0.81 -24.62
N THR A 50 -6.13 -0.75 -23.63
CA THR A 50 -5.39 -1.93 -23.17
C THR A 50 -6.31 -3.02 -22.61
N LEU A 51 -7.29 -2.65 -21.78
CA LEU A 51 -8.29 -3.60 -21.26
C LEU A 51 -9.03 -4.31 -22.39
N ARG A 52 -9.50 -3.56 -23.39
CA ARG A 52 -10.20 -4.14 -24.54
C ARG A 52 -9.30 -5.07 -25.33
N THR A 53 -8.07 -4.66 -25.65
CA THR A 53 -7.11 -5.48 -26.39
C THR A 53 -6.81 -6.80 -25.68
N VAL A 54 -6.49 -6.75 -24.39
CA VAL A 54 -6.18 -7.96 -23.60
C VAL A 54 -7.39 -8.89 -23.54
N ILE A 55 -8.59 -8.36 -23.35
CA ILE A 55 -9.81 -9.18 -23.33
C ILE A 55 -10.07 -9.82 -24.69
N GLU A 56 -10.01 -9.05 -25.78
CA GLU A 56 -10.26 -9.56 -27.14
C GLU A 56 -9.26 -10.65 -27.54
N ASP A 57 -7.97 -10.48 -27.25
CA ASP A 57 -6.96 -11.49 -27.56
C ASP A 57 -7.09 -12.73 -26.66
N THR A 58 -7.44 -12.55 -25.38
CA THR A 58 -7.78 -13.67 -24.48
C THR A 58 -8.99 -14.46 -25.01
N LEU A 59 -10.02 -13.78 -25.52
CA LEU A 59 -11.19 -14.43 -26.12
C LEU A 59 -10.81 -15.25 -27.36
N LYS A 60 -9.90 -14.76 -28.21
CA LYS A 60 -9.40 -15.52 -29.36
C LYS A 60 -8.66 -16.79 -28.91
N LEU A 61 -7.84 -16.69 -27.86
CA LEU A 61 -7.14 -17.85 -27.28
C LEU A 61 -8.12 -18.87 -26.66
N LEU A 62 -9.22 -18.39 -26.08
CA LEU A 62 -10.27 -19.22 -25.50
C LEU A 62 -11.26 -19.79 -26.53
N ALA A 63 -11.41 -19.18 -27.71
CA ALA A 63 -12.43 -19.56 -28.69
C ALA A 63 -12.41 -21.06 -29.07
N PRO A 64 -11.26 -21.74 -29.24
CA PRO A 64 -11.24 -23.19 -29.48
C PRO A 64 -11.67 -24.06 -28.29
N ILE A 65 -11.68 -23.51 -27.07
CA ILE A 65 -11.95 -24.21 -25.81
C ILE A 65 -13.38 -23.94 -25.31
N ALA A 66 -13.78 -22.67 -25.33
CA ALA A 66 -15.07 -22.18 -24.84
C ALA A 66 -15.80 -21.37 -25.93
N PRO A 67 -16.19 -22.00 -27.05
CA PRO A 67 -16.58 -21.31 -28.27
C PRO A 67 -17.83 -20.43 -28.12
N PHE A 68 -18.82 -20.87 -27.34
CA PHE A 68 -20.05 -20.10 -27.14
C PHE A 68 -19.82 -18.88 -26.24
N PHE A 69 -19.03 -19.04 -25.17
CA PHE A 69 -18.68 -17.93 -24.29
C PHE A 69 -17.82 -16.89 -25.02
N ALA A 70 -16.80 -17.35 -25.75
CA ALA A 70 -15.93 -16.48 -26.52
C ALA A 70 -16.72 -15.67 -27.56
N GLU A 71 -17.63 -16.32 -28.29
CA GLU A 71 -18.51 -15.66 -29.25
C GLU A 71 -19.44 -14.64 -28.59
N GLU A 72 -20.12 -15.01 -27.50
CA GLU A 72 -21.07 -14.11 -26.81
C GLU A 72 -20.39 -12.83 -26.30
N VAL A 73 -19.23 -12.95 -25.65
CA VAL A 73 -18.49 -11.80 -25.14
C VAL A 73 -17.91 -10.97 -26.29
N TYR A 74 -17.43 -11.60 -27.36
CA TYR A 74 -16.95 -10.88 -28.55
C TYR A 74 -18.06 -10.04 -29.19
N GLN A 75 -19.25 -10.61 -29.41
CA GLN A 75 -20.41 -9.87 -29.91
C GLN A 75 -20.80 -8.71 -28.99
N TYR A 76 -20.67 -8.89 -27.66
CA TYR A 76 -20.96 -7.82 -26.69
C TYR A 76 -20.07 -6.58 -26.87
N PHE A 77 -18.85 -6.73 -27.40
CA PHE A 77 -17.97 -5.61 -27.75
C PHE A 77 -18.34 -4.89 -29.06
N GLY A 78 -19.42 -5.33 -29.73
CA GLY A 78 -19.99 -4.68 -30.91
C GLY A 78 -19.37 -5.09 -32.24
N HIS A 79 -18.73 -6.26 -32.30
CA HIS A 79 -18.19 -6.82 -33.55
C HIS A 79 -19.31 -7.32 -34.46
N GLU A 80 -19.21 -7.10 -35.77
CA GLU A 80 -20.25 -7.52 -36.75
C GLU A 80 -20.05 -8.96 -37.28
N GLY A 81 -18.92 -9.61 -36.97
CA GLY A 81 -18.56 -10.96 -37.41
C GLY A 81 -18.30 -11.92 -36.25
N SER A 82 -18.18 -13.21 -36.53
CA SER A 82 -17.89 -14.24 -35.52
C SER A 82 -16.40 -14.30 -35.17
N ILE A 83 -16.08 -14.48 -33.88
CA ILE A 83 -14.70 -14.64 -33.41
C ILE A 83 -14.01 -15.84 -34.05
N HIS A 84 -14.78 -16.84 -34.47
CA HIS A 84 -14.27 -18.05 -35.13
C HIS A 84 -13.76 -17.81 -36.56
N ASN A 85 -14.01 -16.62 -37.12
CA ASN A 85 -13.45 -16.18 -38.40
C ASN A 85 -12.22 -15.28 -38.25
N GLU A 86 -11.87 -14.91 -37.01
CA GLU A 86 -10.70 -14.06 -36.74
C GLU A 86 -9.40 -14.85 -36.88
N LEU A 87 -8.32 -14.11 -37.14
CA LEU A 87 -6.98 -14.67 -37.11
C LEU A 87 -6.54 -14.96 -35.68
N TRP A 88 -5.68 -15.97 -35.53
CA TRP A 88 -4.99 -16.24 -34.28
C TRP A 88 -4.19 -15.00 -33.84
N PRO A 89 -4.17 -14.63 -32.55
CA PRO A 89 -3.41 -13.48 -32.08
C PRO A 89 -1.91 -13.66 -32.38
N GLU A 90 -1.30 -12.60 -32.93
CA GLU A 90 0.13 -12.55 -33.25
C GLU A 90 0.88 -11.78 -32.17
N ILE A 91 2.10 -12.21 -31.88
CA ILE A 91 2.98 -11.50 -30.96
C ILE A 91 3.47 -10.22 -31.64
N ASP A 92 3.23 -9.07 -31.01
CA ASP A 92 3.86 -7.81 -31.41
C ASP A 92 5.19 -7.65 -30.65
N PRO A 93 6.36 -7.76 -31.32
CA PRO A 93 7.65 -7.64 -30.65
C PRO A 93 7.90 -6.27 -29.99
N LYS A 94 7.07 -5.26 -30.29
CA LYS A 94 7.14 -3.95 -29.62
C LYS A 94 6.46 -3.93 -28.26
N LEU A 95 5.58 -4.88 -28.00
CA LEU A 95 4.86 -5.05 -26.74
C LEU A 95 5.51 -6.11 -25.84
N ASP A 96 6.45 -6.90 -26.39
CA ASP A 96 7.24 -7.90 -25.68
C ASP A 96 8.51 -7.26 -25.10
N SER A 97 8.51 -6.97 -23.79
CA SER A 97 9.62 -6.31 -23.11
C SER A 97 9.77 -6.83 -21.68
N THR A 98 10.74 -7.74 -21.49
CA THR A 98 11.07 -8.29 -20.17
C THR A 98 11.40 -7.22 -19.13
N GLN A 99 12.05 -6.12 -19.53
CA GLN A 99 12.34 -5.02 -18.58
C GLN A 99 11.05 -4.40 -18.04
N VAL A 100 10.03 -4.20 -18.88
CA VAL A 100 8.76 -3.59 -18.46
C VAL A 100 7.96 -4.55 -17.57
N GLU A 101 8.03 -5.85 -17.85
CA GLU A 101 7.46 -6.88 -16.99
C GLU A 101 8.12 -6.87 -15.61
N GLU A 102 9.46 -6.91 -15.54
CA GLU A 102 10.22 -6.86 -14.28
C GLU A 102 9.95 -5.57 -13.48
N ASP A 103 9.94 -4.41 -14.15
CA ASP A 103 9.65 -3.13 -13.53
C ASP A 103 8.20 -3.07 -13.00
N GLY A 104 7.24 -3.63 -13.75
CA GLY A 104 5.84 -3.74 -13.36
C GLY A 104 5.65 -4.63 -12.13
N ASP A 105 6.33 -5.78 -12.09
CA ASP A 105 6.30 -6.71 -10.97
C ASP A 105 6.80 -6.05 -9.67
N LEU A 106 7.82 -5.20 -9.76
CA LEU A 106 8.33 -4.44 -8.62
C LEU A 106 7.28 -3.43 -8.10
N ALA A 107 6.57 -2.74 -9.00
CA ALA A 107 5.50 -1.82 -8.62
C ALA A 107 4.30 -2.55 -7.99
N ILE A 108 3.89 -3.68 -8.57
CA ILE A 108 2.85 -4.54 -8.02
C ILE A 108 3.24 -5.06 -6.64
N GLU A 109 4.50 -5.47 -6.44
CA GLU A 109 4.97 -5.92 -5.13
C GLU A 109 4.86 -4.80 -4.08
N LEU A 110 5.26 -3.57 -4.43
CA LEU A 110 5.14 -2.42 -3.52
C LEU A 110 3.67 -2.12 -3.17
N ILE A 111 2.77 -2.18 -4.16
CA ILE A 111 1.33 -2.06 -3.94
C ILE A 111 0.84 -3.15 -2.99
N GLY A 112 1.30 -4.39 -3.19
CA GLY A 112 1.02 -5.54 -2.33
C GLY A 112 1.45 -5.30 -0.89
N GLU A 113 2.66 -4.78 -0.66
CA GLU A 113 3.18 -4.47 0.68
C GLU A 113 2.29 -3.46 1.42
N VAL A 114 1.92 -2.36 0.74
CA VAL A 114 1.08 -1.33 1.36
C VAL A 114 -0.33 -1.85 1.62
N ARG A 115 -0.90 -2.68 0.72
CA ARG A 115 -2.20 -3.35 0.95
C ARG A 115 -2.16 -4.32 2.14
N ARG A 116 -1.10 -5.11 2.26
CA ARG A 116 -0.88 -6.00 3.42
C ARG A 116 -0.79 -5.20 4.71
N PHE A 117 -0.04 -4.10 4.69
CA PHE A 117 0.03 -3.17 5.82
C PHE A 117 -1.35 -2.59 6.19
N LYS A 118 -2.13 -2.09 5.22
CA LYS A 118 -3.49 -1.59 5.47
C LYS A 118 -4.35 -2.67 6.14
N SER A 119 -4.34 -3.88 5.60
CA SER A 119 -5.10 -5.01 6.12
C SER A 119 -4.71 -5.38 7.56
N ALA A 120 -3.41 -5.50 7.83
CA ALA A 120 -2.87 -5.80 9.16
C ALA A 120 -3.20 -4.71 10.18
N SER A 121 -3.19 -3.46 9.74
CA SER A 121 -3.56 -2.28 10.54
C SER A 121 -5.07 -2.04 10.64
N LYS A 122 -5.91 -2.94 10.11
CA LYS A 122 -7.37 -2.81 10.03
C LYS A 122 -7.84 -1.53 9.33
N ILE A 123 -7.05 -1.04 8.39
CA ILE A 123 -7.35 0.08 7.52
C ILE A 123 -8.05 -0.49 6.26
N PRO A 124 -9.24 0.01 5.89
CA PRO A 124 -9.86 -0.35 4.62
C PRO A 124 -8.92 -0.07 3.44
N LEU A 125 -8.84 -0.97 2.45
CA LEU A 125 -7.93 -0.81 1.32
C LEU A 125 -8.20 0.47 0.51
N ASN A 126 -9.47 0.89 0.45
CA ASN A 126 -9.94 2.10 -0.22
C ASN A 126 -9.85 3.38 0.64
N ALA A 127 -9.36 3.30 1.88
CA ALA A 127 -9.15 4.49 2.70
C ALA A 127 -8.01 5.33 2.14
N ASP A 128 -8.18 6.66 2.15
CA ASP A 128 -7.16 7.61 1.72
C ASP A 128 -5.93 7.55 2.62
N VAL A 129 -4.77 7.82 2.02
CA VAL A 129 -3.46 7.93 2.66
C VAL A 129 -2.92 9.31 2.34
N GLU A 130 -2.65 10.12 3.37
CA GLU A 130 -2.14 11.48 3.19
C GLU A 130 -0.78 11.48 2.46
N SER A 131 0.15 10.63 2.90
CA SER A 131 1.41 10.46 2.19
C SER A 131 2.03 9.09 2.39
N ALA A 132 2.78 8.64 1.39
CA ALA A 132 3.66 7.48 1.51
C ALA A 132 5.04 7.83 0.91
N THR A 133 6.09 7.60 1.69
CA THR A 133 7.47 7.84 1.28
C THR A 133 8.23 6.52 1.29
N VAL A 134 8.74 6.12 0.13
CA VAL A 134 9.61 4.95 -0.02
C VAL A 134 11.05 5.37 0.16
N TYR A 135 11.73 4.76 1.13
CA TYR A 135 13.13 4.96 1.45
C TYR A 135 13.97 3.81 0.88
N LEU A 136 14.88 4.18 0.00
CA LEU A 136 15.84 3.32 -0.66
C LEU A 136 17.17 3.33 0.08
N ASN A 137 17.91 2.22 0.01
CA ASN A 137 19.28 2.11 0.48
C ASN A 137 20.24 1.91 -0.70
N GLU A 138 21.54 1.80 -0.42
CA GLU A 138 22.59 1.63 -1.45
C GLU A 138 22.37 0.44 -2.40
N LYS A 139 21.62 -0.58 -1.98
CA LYS A 139 21.33 -1.77 -2.79
C LYS A 139 20.06 -1.69 -3.61
N THR A 140 19.24 -0.67 -3.40
CA THR A 140 17.91 -0.53 -4.01
C THR A 140 17.73 0.82 -4.70
N GLU A 141 18.83 1.51 -5.00
CA GLU A 141 18.81 2.84 -5.61
C GLU A 141 18.27 2.80 -7.06
N ASP A 142 18.49 1.68 -7.74
CA ASP A 142 17.96 1.36 -9.07
C ASP A 142 16.42 1.31 -9.12
N LEU A 143 15.76 0.98 -8.00
CA LEU A 143 14.30 0.97 -7.92
C LEU A 143 13.67 2.37 -7.98
N LYS A 144 14.47 3.42 -7.85
CA LYS A 144 13.97 4.80 -7.84
C LYS A 144 13.22 5.13 -9.12
N ASP A 145 13.87 4.92 -10.27
CA ASP A 145 13.30 5.26 -11.58
C ASP A 145 12.05 4.42 -11.86
N VAL A 146 12.05 3.15 -11.41
CA VAL A 146 10.90 2.23 -11.52
C VAL A 146 9.69 2.77 -10.74
N PHE A 147 9.87 3.08 -9.45
CA PHE A 147 8.76 3.57 -8.63
C PHE A 147 8.32 4.98 -9.01
N GLU A 148 9.22 5.84 -9.52
CA GLU A 148 8.85 7.13 -10.08
C GLU A 148 8.06 6.98 -11.39
N TYR A 149 8.43 6.03 -12.25
CA TYR A 149 7.70 5.72 -13.48
C TYR A 149 6.27 5.25 -13.21
N PHE A 150 6.07 4.38 -12.21
CA PHE A 150 4.74 3.88 -11.81
C PHE A 150 4.05 4.70 -10.72
N ALA A 151 4.55 5.90 -10.39
CA ALA A 151 4.08 6.67 -9.25
C ALA A 151 2.56 6.95 -9.29
N ASP A 152 2.00 7.26 -10.46
CA ASP A 152 0.58 7.55 -10.60
C ASP A 152 -0.29 6.29 -10.42
N ASP A 153 0.16 5.13 -10.90
CA ASP A 153 -0.54 3.85 -10.69
C ASP A 153 -0.48 3.44 -9.22
N ILE A 154 0.67 3.57 -8.57
CA ILE A 154 0.85 3.32 -7.14
C ILE A 154 -0.08 4.23 -6.32
N LYS A 155 -0.06 5.55 -6.59
CA LYS A 155 -0.91 6.53 -5.92
C LYS A 155 -2.39 6.24 -6.12
N GLY A 156 -2.80 6.04 -7.36
CA GLY A 156 -4.18 5.83 -7.74
C GLY A 156 -4.76 4.56 -7.11
N THR A 157 -3.99 3.48 -7.14
CA THR A 157 -4.37 2.17 -6.60
C THR A 157 -4.46 2.17 -5.08
N LEU A 158 -3.52 2.85 -4.41
CA LEU A 158 -3.43 2.88 -2.94
C LEU A 158 -4.15 4.06 -2.30
N LYS A 159 -4.76 4.96 -3.09
CA LYS A 159 -5.39 6.21 -2.62
C LYS A 159 -4.42 7.12 -1.86
N ILE A 160 -3.19 7.23 -2.37
CA ILE A 160 -2.15 8.08 -1.78
C ILE A 160 -2.20 9.47 -2.41
N GLN A 161 -2.31 10.51 -1.59
CA GLN A 161 -2.30 11.89 -2.07
C GLN A 161 -0.88 12.32 -2.48
N ASN A 162 0.10 12.08 -1.60
CA ASN A 162 1.50 12.43 -1.82
C ASN A 162 2.40 11.19 -1.77
N PHE A 163 2.92 10.74 -2.92
CA PHE A 163 3.87 9.64 -3.00
C PHE A 163 5.26 10.18 -3.32
N GLN A 164 6.28 9.71 -2.61
CA GLN A 164 7.66 10.11 -2.81
C GLN A 164 8.60 8.92 -2.71
N VAL A 165 9.70 8.98 -3.45
CA VAL A 165 10.78 7.99 -3.40
C VAL A 165 12.07 8.75 -3.09
N THR A 166 12.81 8.31 -2.07
CA THR A 166 14.02 8.99 -1.64
C THR A 166 15.05 7.99 -1.09
N THR A 167 16.32 8.38 -1.06
CA THR A 167 17.40 7.56 -0.51
C THR A 167 17.63 7.92 0.95
N GLY A 168 17.89 6.93 1.79
CA GLY A 168 18.24 7.11 3.20
C GLY A 168 17.31 6.35 4.13
N LYS A 169 17.00 6.95 5.28
CA LYS A 169 16.14 6.38 6.30
C LYS A 169 15.10 7.40 6.75
N PRO A 170 13.90 6.95 7.16
CA PRO A 170 12.92 7.85 7.74
C PRO A 170 13.47 8.47 9.03
N GLU A 171 13.27 9.77 9.18
CA GLU A 171 13.57 10.50 10.40
C GLU A 171 12.36 10.40 11.34
N VAL A 172 12.42 9.43 12.25
CA VAL A 172 11.34 9.17 13.21
C VAL A 172 11.82 9.24 14.65
N HIS A 173 10.92 9.64 15.54
CA HIS A 173 11.13 9.61 16.98
C HIS A 173 9.86 9.16 17.71
N GLU A 174 10.02 8.65 18.93
CA GLU A 174 8.88 8.30 19.79
C GLU A 174 8.32 9.54 20.47
N LYS A 175 7.00 9.72 20.40
CA LYS A 175 6.28 10.76 21.12
C LYS A 175 5.28 10.13 22.10
N VAL A 176 5.28 10.60 23.35
CA VAL A 176 4.31 10.15 24.36
C VAL A 176 2.99 10.88 24.16
N ILE A 177 1.97 10.17 23.69
CA ILE A 177 0.67 10.77 23.36
C ILE A 177 -0.31 10.74 24.53
N GLU A 178 -0.14 9.79 25.44
CA GLU A 178 -1.06 9.56 26.54
C GLU A 178 -0.27 9.03 27.74
N ILE A 179 -0.59 9.58 28.90
CA ILE A 179 -0.02 9.17 30.18
C ILE A 179 -1.19 8.90 31.11
N GLU A 180 -1.33 7.64 31.50
CA GLU A 180 -2.29 7.24 32.51
C GLU A 180 -1.61 7.00 33.87
N PRO A 181 -2.22 7.42 34.97
CA PRO A 181 -1.73 7.10 36.31
C PRO A 181 -1.86 5.59 36.59
N ASP A 182 -0.77 4.95 37.00
CA ASP A 182 -0.82 3.56 37.49
C ASP A 182 -1.36 3.53 38.92
N MET A 183 -2.67 3.34 39.03
CA MET A 183 -3.39 3.26 40.30
C MET A 183 -2.82 2.21 41.25
N SER A 184 -2.22 1.13 40.73
CA SER A 184 -1.66 0.04 41.54
C SER A 184 -0.39 0.46 42.29
N LYS A 185 0.37 1.42 41.76
CA LYS A 185 1.59 1.95 42.40
C LYS A 185 1.32 3.27 43.13
N ILE A 186 0.51 4.15 42.54
CA ILE A 186 0.21 5.48 43.11
C ILE A 186 -0.59 5.36 44.41
N GLY A 187 -1.62 4.52 44.45
CA GLY A 187 -2.49 4.37 45.63
C GLY A 187 -1.72 3.97 46.90
N PRO A 188 -0.93 2.88 46.88
CA PRO A 188 -0.14 2.45 48.04
C PRO A 188 0.94 3.45 48.48
N THR A 189 1.55 4.16 47.52
CA THR A 189 2.68 5.06 47.77
C THR A 189 2.24 6.40 48.35
N PHE A 190 1.27 7.05 47.72
CA PHE A 190 0.86 8.41 48.08
C PHE A 190 -0.34 8.44 49.04
N LYS A 191 -1.03 7.31 49.25
CA LYS A 191 -2.13 7.14 50.22
C LYS A 191 -3.16 8.28 50.15
N LYS A 192 -3.23 9.14 51.17
CA LYS A 192 -4.17 10.26 51.25
C LYS A 192 -3.94 11.32 50.17
N ASN A 193 -2.74 11.38 49.60
CA ASN A 193 -2.33 12.37 48.61
C ASN A 193 -2.42 11.85 47.17
N ALA A 194 -2.80 10.57 46.97
CA ALA A 194 -2.91 9.96 45.64
C ALA A 194 -3.82 10.75 44.68
N GLY A 195 -4.91 11.34 45.20
CA GLY A 195 -5.82 12.16 44.39
C GLY A 195 -5.16 13.39 43.76
N GLN A 196 -4.21 14.03 44.47
CA GLN A 196 -3.47 15.18 43.93
C GLN A 196 -2.51 14.75 42.83
N VAL A 197 -1.81 13.62 43.01
CA VAL A 197 -0.91 13.03 42.00
C VAL A 197 -1.66 12.70 40.71
N ILE A 198 -2.81 12.04 40.85
CA ILE A 198 -3.68 11.70 39.72
C ILE A 198 -4.21 12.97 39.03
N GLY A 199 -4.59 13.98 39.82
CA GLY A 199 -5.03 15.28 39.31
C GLY A 199 -3.94 15.95 38.47
N PHE A 200 -2.71 16.01 38.98
CA PHE A 200 -1.55 16.55 38.27
C PHE A 200 -1.30 15.81 36.95
N ILE A 201 -1.22 14.48 36.97
CA ILE A 201 -0.97 13.67 35.76
C ILE A 201 -2.05 13.92 34.70
N LYS A 202 -3.32 14.07 35.11
CA LYS A 202 -4.43 14.33 34.19
C LYS A 202 -4.52 15.77 33.69
N SER A 203 -3.97 16.73 34.42
CA SER A 203 -4.01 18.16 34.07
C SER A 203 -2.80 18.66 33.28
N THR A 204 -1.71 17.91 33.28
CA THR A 204 -0.45 18.27 32.62
C THR A 204 -0.35 17.58 31.27
N ALA A 205 0.19 18.27 30.26
CA ALA A 205 0.35 17.69 28.93
C ALA A 205 1.32 16.48 28.97
N PRO A 206 1.01 15.36 28.27
CA PRO A 206 1.88 14.19 28.20
C PRO A 206 3.32 14.52 27.80
N ASP A 207 3.50 15.40 26.81
CA ASP A 207 4.81 15.86 26.33
C ASP A 207 5.62 16.57 27.43
N GLU A 208 4.95 17.33 28.30
CA GLU A 208 5.61 18.07 29.39
C GLU A 208 6.07 17.12 30.50
N ILE A 209 5.21 16.16 30.89
CA ILE A 209 5.56 15.10 31.84
C ILE A 209 6.73 14.27 31.32
N ALA A 210 6.65 13.82 30.05
CA ALA A 210 7.69 13.01 29.42
C ALA A 210 9.03 13.76 29.36
N LYS A 211 9.01 15.06 29.04
CA LYS A 211 10.21 15.90 29.02
C LYS A 211 10.83 16.06 30.40
N GLN A 212 10.04 16.36 31.43
CA GLN A 212 10.55 16.51 32.80
C GLN A 212 11.17 15.21 33.34
N LEU A 213 10.56 14.07 33.03
CA LEU A 213 11.10 12.75 33.40
C LEU A 213 12.38 12.42 32.62
N ALA A 214 12.47 12.77 31.34
CA ALA A 214 13.68 12.55 30.55
C ALA A 214 14.86 13.42 31.02
N GLU A 215 14.59 14.66 31.47
CA GLU A 215 15.63 15.59 31.95
C GLU A 215 16.10 15.28 33.38
N ASN A 216 15.16 15.00 34.29
CA ASN A 216 15.45 14.94 35.73
C ASN A 216 15.31 13.53 36.33
N GLY A 217 14.76 12.56 35.58
CA GLY A 217 14.40 11.22 36.06
C GLY A 217 13.14 11.19 36.94
N GLU A 218 12.71 12.35 37.44
CA GLU A 218 11.70 12.46 38.47
C GLU A 218 11.01 13.85 38.46
N ILE A 219 9.73 13.92 38.83
CA ILE A 219 8.94 15.15 38.91
C ILE A 219 8.57 15.41 40.38
N ALA A 220 9.09 16.49 40.94
CA ALA A 220 8.73 16.94 42.28
C ALA A 220 7.29 17.48 42.31
N ILE A 221 6.47 16.90 43.19
CA ILE A 221 5.14 17.38 43.52
C ILE A 221 5.08 17.73 45.00
N ALA A 222 4.06 18.49 45.42
CA ALA A 222 3.96 19.00 46.80
C ALA A 222 4.14 17.93 47.89
N ASP A 223 3.78 16.67 47.61
CA ASP A 223 3.78 15.56 48.56
C ASP A 223 4.63 14.35 48.11
N GLY A 224 5.66 14.55 47.29
CA GLY A 224 6.62 13.51 46.92
C GLY A 224 7.18 13.66 45.51
N VAL A 225 7.57 12.54 44.91
CA VAL A 225 8.19 12.54 43.59
C VAL A 225 7.56 11.48 42.69
N ILE A 226 7.20 11.87 41.48
CA ILE A 226 6.68 10.97 40.44
C ILE A 226 7.83 10.56 39.54
N THR A 227 8.08 9.27 39.45
CA THR A 227 8.97 8.63 38.46
C THR A 227 8.16 7.91 37.38
N GLU A 228 8.82 7.49 36.29
CA GLU A 228 8.19 6.76 35.18
C GLU A 228 7.44 5.50 35.64
N ASP A 229 7.87 4.87 36.73
CA ASP A 229 7.21 3.70 37.30
C ASP A 229 5.73 3.92 37.65
N PHE A 230 5.35 5.13 38.03
CA PHE A 230 3.96 5.45 38.41
C PHE A 230 3.04 5.68 37.21
N LEU A 231 3.56 5.59 35.99
CA LEU A 231 2.89 6.00 34.77
C LEU A 231 2.76 4.83 33.81
N LYS A 232 1.62 4.75 33.13
CA LYS A 232 1.45 3.94 31.92
C LYS A 232 1.51 4.90 30.75
N MET A 233 2.61 4.83 30.00
CA MET A 233 2.81 5.68 28.84
C MET A 233 2.39 4.95 27.57
N LYS A 234 1.62 5.63 26.73
CA LYS A 234 1.37 5.20 25.37
C LYS A 234 2.18 6.09 24.44
N LYS A 235 3.01 5.45 23.62
CA LYS A 235 3.88 6.12 22.65
C LYS A 235 3.38 5.89 21.24
N GLU A 236 3.62 6.85 20.38
CA GLU A 236 3.46 6.73 18.94
C GLU A 236 4.74 7.15 18.23
N ILE A 237 4.95 6.59 17.03
CA ILE A 237 6.06 6.98 16.17
C ILE A 237 5.60 8.21 15.39
N VAL A 238 6.40 9.27 15.46
CA VAL A 238 6.18 10.51 14.71
C VAL A 238 7.34 10.77 13.77
N GLY A 239 7.02 11.22 12.55
CA GLY A 239 8.00 11.58 11.53
C GLY A 239 8.55 13.00 11.73
N ALA A 240 9.44 13.43 10.84
CA ALA A 240 10.03 14.78 10.86
C ALA A 240 8.99 15.92 10.81
N SER A 241 7.82 15.67 10.21
CA SER A 241 6.70 16.61 10.17
C SER A 241 5.97 16.75 11.52
N GLY A 242 6.27 15.91 12.51
CA GLY A 242 5.58 15.81 13.79
C GLY A 242 4.24 15.06 13.72
N LYS A 243 3.85 14.58 12.55
CA LYS A 243 2.66 13.74 12.36
C LYS A 243 2.96 12.30 12.76
N LYS A 244 1.92 11.58 13.20
CA LYS A 244 1.98 10.13 13.42
C LYS A 244 2.28 9.44 12.11
N VAL A 245 3.24 8.52 12.13
CA VAL A 245 3.62 7.72 10.98
C VAL A 245 3.60 6.24 11.31
N ASP A 246 3.32 5.42 10.30
CA ASP A 246 3.55 3.99 10.35
C ASP A 246 4.75 3.64 9.48
N ILE A 247 5.59 2.73 9.96
CA ILE A 247 6.77 2.27 9.24
C ILE A 247 6.58 0.81 8.82
N LEU A 248 6.67 0.57 7.54
CA LEU A 248 6.63 -0.74 6.89
C LEU A 248 8.04 -1.06 6.39
N GLN A 249 8.51 -2.29 6.62
CA GLN A 249 9.74 -2.80 6.02
C GLN A 249 9.37 -3.91 5.04
N SER A 250 9.70 -3.75 3.76
CA SER A 250 9.54 -4.82 2.78
C SER A 250 10.84 -5.61 2.70
N GLU A 251 10.82 -6.85 3.17
CA GLU A 251 11.97 -7.75 3.03
C GLU A 251 12.21 -8.13 1.57
N LYS A 252 11.13 -8.28 0.79
CA LYS A 252 11.21 -8.70 -0.62
C LYS A 252 11.83 -7.62 -1.51
N LEU A 253 11.44 -6.36 -1.32
CA LEU A 253 11.99 -5.22 -2.07
C LEU A 253 13.25 -4.63 -1.41
N GLY A 254 13.50 -4.93 -0.13
CA GLY A 254 14.60 -4.35 0.62
C GLY A 254 14.44 -2.86 0.94
N VAL A 255 13.21 -2.34 0.93
CA VAL A 255 12.90 -0.91 1.13
C VAL A 255 12.12 -0.68 2.42
N ILE A 256 12.12 0.57 2.90
CA ILE A 256 11.29 1.02 4.03
C ILE A 256 10.23 1.97 3.48
N VAL A 257 8.99 1.85 3.91
CA VAL A 257 7.92 2.77 3.54
C VAL A 257 7.38 3.45 4.80
N GLU A 258 7.43 4.78 4.81
CA GLU A 258 6.76 5.61 5.81
C GLU A 258 5.38 6.00 5.30
N VAL A 259 4.34 5.77 6.09
CA VAL A 259 2.96 6.09 5.74
C VAL A 259 2.38 7.08 6.76
N ILE A 260 1.82 8.17 6.25
CA ILE A 260 1.06 9.17 7.03
C ILE A 260 -0.40 9.05 6.63
N ARG A 261 -1.25 8.91 7.64
CA ARG A 261 -2.71 8.76 7.49
C ARG A 261 -3.42 10.10 7.46
#